data_AF-A0A7C5IWD0-F1
#
_entry.id   AF-A0A7C5IWD0-F1
#
_cell.length_a   1.000
_cell.length_b   1.000
_cell.length_c   1.000
_cell.angle_alpha   90.00
_cell.angle_beta   90.00
_cell.angle_gamma   90.00
#
_symmetry.space_group_name_H-M   'P 1'
#
loop_
_entity.id
_entity.type
_entity.pdbx_description
1 polymer ?
#
loop_
_entity_poly.entity_id
_entity_poly.type
_entity_poly.pdbx_seq_one_letter_code
_entity_poly.pdbx_strand_id
1 'polypeptide(L)'
;MLRTSLAVAPAREPRPDGELPVDTILIGDCIARMSELPERSVDLVFADPPYNLQLENGLTRPDQSKVDAVDDDWDKFDSFAHYDRFTRDWMAAARRVLKPSGAIWVIGSYHNIFRVGAVLQDLKFWVLNDVIWRKSNPMPNFRGTRFT
;
A
#
# COMPACT_ATOMS: atom_id res chain seq x y z
N MET A 1 14.65 35.29 -6.37
CA MET A 1 15.29 34.42 -5.36
C MET A 1 14.37 34.34 -4.16
N LEU A 2 13.49 33.33 -4.06
CA LEU A 2 12.76 33.04 -2.82
C LEU A 2 13.40 31.80 -2.19
N ARG A 3 13.98 31.99 -0.99
CA ARG A 3 14.49 30.93 -0.14
C ARG A 3 13.30 30.34 0.61
N THR A 4 12.93 29.10 0.29
CA THR A 4 12.01 28.32 1.12
C THR A 4 12.85 27.39 1.99
N SER A 5 13.38 27.91 3.09
CA SER A 5 13.89 27.06 4.17
C SER A 5 12.69 26.53 4.95
N LEU A 6 12.30 25.27 4.69
CA LEU A 6 11.46 24.53 5.62
C LEU A 6 12.27 24.31 6.89
N ALA A 7 11.90 25.00 7.97
CA ALA A 7 12.44 24.72 9.28
C ALA A 7 12.07 23.28 9.65
N VAL A 8 13.08 22.45 9.93
CA VAL A 8 12.88 21.13 10.53
C VAL A 8 12.32 21.35 11.93
N ALA A 9 11.10 20.88 12.17
CA ALA A 9 10.49 20.95 13.50
C ALA A 9 11.40 20.21 14.50
N PRO A 10 11.54 20.72 15.74
CA PRO A 10 12.35 20.06 16.77
C PRO A 10 11.83 18.64 17.01
N ALA A 11 12.74 17.72 17.31
CA ALA A 11 12.38 16.36 17.70
C ALA A 11 11.45 16.41 18.92
N ARG A 12 10.24 15.85 18.77
CA ARG A 12 9.26 15.75 19.86
C ARG A 12 9.83 14.90 21.00
N GLU A 13 9.55 15.32 22.24
CA GLU A 13 9.85 14.54 23.44
C GLU A 13 9.23 13.12 23.36
N PRO A 14 9.85 12.13 24.02
CA PRO A 14 9.29 10.78 24.08
C PRO A 14 7.87 10.83 24.65
N ARG A 15 6.92 10.27 23.91
CA ARG A 15 5.50 10.22 24.29
C ARG A 15 5.31 9.21 25.42
N PRO A 16 4.40 9.48 26.37
CA PRO A 16 4.06 8.52 27.41
C PRO A 16 3.52 7.20 26.82
N ASP A 17 3.71 6.11 27.55
CA ASP A 17 3.26 4.77 27.14
C ASP A 17 1.75 4.78 26.83
N GLY A 18 1.40 4.39 25.60
CA GLY A 18 0.01 4.28 25.14
C GLY A 18 -0.49 5.43 24.26
N GLU A 19 0.27 6.52 24.09
CA GLU A 19 -0.18 7.64 23.26
C GLU A 19 0.26 7.50 21.78
N LEU A 20 -0.68 7.66 20.86
CA LEU A 20 -0.41 7.53 19.42
C LEU A 20 0.38 8.71 18.84
N PRO A 21 1.20 8.49 17.80
CA PRO A 21 1.91 9.56 17.09
C PRO A 21 0.95 10.27 16.14
N VAL A 22 -0.01 11.03 16.67
CA VAL A 22 -0.97 11.76 15.84
C VAL A 22 -0.25 12.82 15.02
N ASP A 23 -0.72 13.02 13.78
CA ASP A 23 -0.16 13.96 12.80
C ASP A 23 1.35 13.79 12.57
N THR A 24 1.81 12.55 12.55
CA THR A 24 3.25 12.22 12.45
C THR A 24 3.51 11.22 11.34
N ILE A 25 4.57 11.48 10.56
CA ILE A 25 5.10 10.53 9.57
C ILE A 25 6.12 9.64 10.25
N LEU A 26 5.85 8.33 10.28
CA LEU A 26 6.78 7.33 10.77
C LEU A 26 7.58 6.76 9.61
N ILE A 27 8.87 7.10 9.53
CA ILE A 27 9.76 6.61 8.48
C ILE A 27 10.27 5.21 8.86
N GLY A 28 10.14 4.23 7.96
CA GLY A 28 10.69 2.89 8.12
C GLY A 28 9.80 1.81 7.51
N ASP A 29 10.18 0.55 7.75
CA ASP A 29 9.35 -0.61 7.43
C ASP A 29 8.00 -0.54 8.18
N CYS A 30 6.90 -0.77 7.47
CA CYS A 30 5.57 -0.56 8.03
C CYS A 30 5.23 -1.59 9.12
N ILE A 31 5.75 -2.82 9.05
CA ILE A 31 5.53 -3.85 10.07
C ILE A 31 6.23 -3.44 11.35
N ALA A 32 7.51 -3.04 11.25
CA ALA A 32 8.28 -2.54 12.38
C ALA A 32 7.62 -1.31 13.02
N ARG A 33 7.23 -0.31 12.22
CA ARG A 33 6.55 0.90 12.72
C ARG A 33 5.19 0.60 13.33
N MET A 34 4.40 -0.29 12.73
CA MET A 34 3.14 -0.71 13.34
C MET A 34 3.35 -1.49 14.63
N SER A 35 4.45 -2.24 14.79
CA SER A 35 4.75 -2.99 16.03
C SER A 35 4.98 -2.09 17.25
N GLU A 36 5.44 -0.86 17.01
CA GLU A 36 5.68 0.17 18.05
C GLU A 36 4.38 0.85 18.50
N LEU A 37 3.28 0.71 17.74
CA LEU A 37 1.98 1.27 18.12
C LEU A 37 1.27 0.40 19.16
N PRO A 38 0.46 0.98 20.07
CA PRO A 38 -0.39 0.19 20.95
C PRO A 38 -1.34 -0.72 20.14
N GLU A 39 -1.73 -1.86 20.71
CA GLU A 39 -2.78 -2.68 20.07
C GLU A 39 -4.13 -1.96 20.11
N ARG A 40 -5.01 -2.28 19.15
CA ARG A 40 -6.39 -1.76 19.13
C ARG A 40 -6.48 -0.24 19.29
N SER A 41 -5.56 0.48 18.66
CA SER A 41 -5.37 1.91 18.84
C SER A 41 -5.90 2.73 17.67
N VAL A 42 -6.00 2.17 16.45
CA VAL A 42 -6.42 2.90 15.25
C VAL A 42 -7.85 2.53 14.83
N ASP A 43 -8.60 3.54 14.36
CA ASP A 43 -9.98 3.39 13.90
C ASP A 43 -10.07 2.93 12.44
N LEU A 44 -9.09 3.31 11.62
CA LEU A 44 -9.08 3.04 10.19
C LEU A 44 -7.65 2.82 9.70
N VAL A 45 -7.47 1.84 8.82
CA VAL A 45 -6.24 1.65 8.04
C VAL A 45 -6.57 1.83 6.56
N PHE A 46 -5.74 2.59 5.85
CA PHE A 46 -5.75 2.64 4.39
C PHE A 46 -4.41 2.14 3.87
N ALA A 47 -4.43 1.14 2.99
CA ALA A 47 -3.23 0.51 2.46
C ALA A 47 -3.26 0.49 0.92
N ASP A 48 -2.21 1.03 0.33
CA ASP A 48 -1.89 0.90 -1.11
C ASP A 48 -0.57 0.12 -1.21
N PRO A 49 -0.61 -1.22 -1.06
CA PRO A 49 0.59 -2.05 -1.10
C PRO A 49 1.16 -2.11 -2.52
N PRO A 50 2.43 -2.52 -2.73
CA PRO A 50 2.96 -2.86 -4.04
C PRO A 50 2.04 -3.85 -4.79
N TYR A 51 1.85 -3.68 -6.10
CA TYR A 51 0.92 -4.49 -6.89
C TYR A 51 1.57 -5.72 -7.52
N ASN A 52 2.90 -5.81 -7.47
CA ASN A 52 3.66 -6.86 -8.12
C ASN A 52 3.27 -6.94 -9.61
N LEU A 53 3.53 -5.85 -10.35
CA LEU A 53 3.07 -5.69 -11.73
C LEU A 53 3.74 -6.66 -12.72
N GLN A 54 4.82 -7.34 -12.31
CA GLN A 54 5.54 -8.35 -13.11
C GLN A 54 5.90 -7.83 -14.52
N LEU A 55 6.36 -6.59 -14.59
CA LEU A 55 6.73 -5.96 -15.86
C LEU A 55 8.07 -6.52 -16.35
N GLU A 56 8.02 -7.40 -17.35
CA GLU A 56 9.23 -8.04 -17.90
C GLU A 56 9.97 -7.17 -18.92
N ASN A 57 9.28 -6.23 -19.57
CA ASN A 57 9.81 -5.48 -20.71
C ASN A 57 9.36 -4.03 -20.70
N GLY A 58 10.19 -3.14 -21.26
CA GLY A 58 9.80 -1.76 -21.53
C GLY A 58 8.57 -1.67 -22.45
N LEU A 59 7.78 -0.61 -22.24
CA LEU A 59 6.63 -0.28 -23.07
C LEU A 59 6.93 1.00 -23.86
N THR A 60 6.65 0.99 -25.16
CA THR A 60 6.73 2.18 -26.02
C THR A 60 5.33 2.60 -26.46
N ARG A 61 5.17 3.91 -26.66
CA ARG A 61 3.98 4.52 -27.24
C ARG A 61 4.01 4.41 -28.78
N PRO A 62 2.91 4.71 -29.49
CA PRO A 62 2.89 4.71 -30.95
C PRO A 62 3.91 5.67 -31.59
N ASP A 63 4.27 6.75 -30.91
CA ASP A 63 5.29 7.71 -31.32
C ASP A 63 6.73 7.28 -30.97
N GLN A 64 6.91 6.02 -30.56
CA GLN A 64 8.19 5.40 -30.14
C GLN A 64 8.80 5.95 -28.84
N SER A 65 8.14 6.90 -28.16
CA SER A 65 8.60 7.33 -26.83
C SER A 65 8.42 6.21 -25.79
N LYS A 66 9.36 6.12 -24.85
CA LYS A 66 9.32 5.15 -23.75
C LYS A 66 8.27 5.56 -22.71
N VAL A 67 7.48 4.61 -22.24
CA VAL A 67 6.61 4.79 -21.07
C VAL A 67 7.46 4.68 -19.81
N ASP A 68 7.31 5.66 -18.94
CA ASP A 68 7.84 5.60 -17.58
C ASP A 68 6.94 4.68 -16.75
N ALA A 69 7.43 3.46 -16.53
CA ALA A 69 6.69 2.39 -15.87
C ALA A 69 7.09 2.30 -14.40
N VAL A 70 6.27 1.65 -13.59
CA VAL A 70 6.64 1.30 -12.21
C VAL A 70 7.60 0.11 -12.28
N ASP A 71 8.91 0.37 -12.29
CA ASP A 71 9.98 -0.62 -12.35
C ASP A 71 10.94 -0.57 -11.14
N ASP A 72 10.52 0.13 -10.08
CA ASP A 72 11.21 0.21 -8.80
C ASP A 72 11.32 -1.15 -8.10
N ASP A 73 12.36 -1.31 -7.27
CA ASP A 73 12.63 -2.57 -6.57
C ASP A 73 11.58 -2.95 -5.52
N TRP A 74 10.84 -1.98 -4.98
CA TRP A 74 9.79 -2.24 -3.99
C TRP A 74 8.55 -2.94 -4.59
N ASP A 75 8.40 -2.97 -5.91
CA ASP A 75 7.32 -3.71 -6.60
C ASP A 75 7.77 -5.07 -7.16
N LYS A 76 9.01 -5.50 -6.86
CA LYS A 76 9.57 -6.75 -7.37
C LYS A 76 9.50 -7.85 -6.32
N PHE A 77 8.85 -8.95 -6.66
CA PHE A 77 8.73 -10.14 -5.82
C PHE A 77 9.18 -11.38 -6.59
N ASP A 78 9.96 -12.25 -5.93
CA ASP A 78 10.50 -13.46 -6.57
C ASP A 78 9.42 -14.47 -6.99
N SER A 79 8.26 -14.43 -6.33
CA SER A 79 7.15 -15.33 -6.61
C SER A 79 5.86 -14.83 -5.97
N PHE A 80 4.73 -15.38 -6.40
CA PHE A 80 3.46 -15.18 -5.72
C PHE A 80 3.49 -15.60 -4.25
N ALA A 81 4.21 -16.68 -3.91
CA ALA A 81 4.35 -17.11 -2.52
C ALA A 81 5.15 -16.11 -1.68
N HIS A 82 6.15 -15.42 -2.27
CA HIS A 82 6.83 -14.31 -1.61
C HIS A 82 5.85 -13.15 -1.38
N TYR A 83 5.10 -12.74 -2.40
CA TYR A 83 4.08 -11.68 -2.28
C TYR A 83 3.00 -11.99 -1.22
N ASP A 84 2.55 -13.25 -1.13
CA ASP A 84 1.54 -13.67 -0.15
C ASP A 84 2.06 -13.59 1.28
N ARG A 85 3.33 -14.00 1.52
CA ARG A 85 3.96 -13.88 2.84
C ARG A 85 4.06 -12.42 3.24
N PHE A 86 4.63 -11.59 2.37
CA PHE A 86 4.67 -10.14 2.56
C PHE A 86 3.29 -9.57 2.90
N THR A 87 2.27 -9.95 2.12
CA THR A 87 0.89 -9.47 2.30
C THR A 87 0.29 -9.90 3.65
N ARG A 88 0.51 -11.15 4.04
CA ARG A 88 0.04 -11.68 5.33
C ARG A 88 0.70 -10.98 6.51
N ASP A 89 1.99 -10.70 6.41
CA ASP A 89 2.77 -10.13 7.51
C ASP A 89 2.34 -8.70 7.83
N TRP A 90 2.26 -7.82 6.82
CA TRP A 90 1.80 -6.43 7.05
C TRP A 90 0.33 -6.36 7.44
N MET A 91 -0.52 -7.22 6.87
CA MET A 91 -1.94 -7.21 7.17
C MET A 91 -2.24 -7.76 8.57
N ALA A 92 -1.45 -8.72 9.06
CA ALA A 92 -1.51 -9.17 10.45
C ALA A 92 -1.11 -8.06 11.43
N ALA A 93 -0.06 -7.30 11.12
CA ALA A 93 0.34 -6.13 11.91
C ALA A 93 -0.76 -5.05 11.91
N ALA A 94 -1.38 -4.77 10.76
CA ALA A 94 -2.51 -3.85 10.64
C ALA A 94 -3.72 -4.31 11.47
N ARG A 95 -4.04 -5.63 11.43
CA ARG A 95 -5.14 -6.21 12.21
C ARG A 95 -4.94 -6.07 13.72
N ARG A 96 -3.70 -6.13 14.20
CA ARG A 96 -3.33 -5.99 15.63
C ARG A 96 -3.58 -4.56 16.13
N VAL A 97 -3.19 -3.55 15.35
CA VAL A 97 -3.37 -2.14 15.73
C VAL A 97 -4.80 -1.67 15.56
N LEU A 98 -5.61 -2.33 14.72
CA LEU A 98 -7.00 -1.96 14.49
C LEU A 98 -7.88 -2.23 15.72
N LYS A 99 -8.71 -1.26 16.10
CA LYS A 99 -9.77 -1.44 17.11
C LYS A 99 -10.75 -2.54 16.67
N PRO A 100 -11.46 -3.21 17.60
CA PRO A 100 -12.50 -4.17 17.25
C PRO A 100 -13.61 -3.62 16.34
N SER A 101 -13.89 -2.32 16.43
CA SER A 101 -14.85 -1.58 15.61
C SER A 101 -14.23 -0.88 14.39
N GLY A 102 -12.92 -1.04 14.17
CA GLY A 102 -12.21 -0.38 13.09
C GLY A 102 -12.39 -1.06 11.74
N ALA A 103 -11.98 -0.38 10.67
CA ALA A 103 -12.03 -0.91 9.31
C ALA A 103 -10.67 -0.80 8.60
N ILE A 104 -10.51 -1.56 7.51
CA ILE A 104 -9.37 -1.46 6.62
C ILE A 104 -9.85 -1.29 5.18
N TRP A 105 -9.21 -0.38 4.46
CA TRP A 105 -9.31 -0.25 3.01
C TRP A 105 -7.99 -0.70 2.40
N VAL A 106 -8.04 -1.63 1.45
CA VAL A 106 -6.86 -2.03 0.68
C VAL A 106 -7.20 -1.87 -0.79
N ILE A 107 -6.37 -1.13 -1.51
CA ILE A 107 -6.53 -0.93 -2.94
C ILE A 107 -5.56 -1.84 -3.71
N GLY A 108 -5.93 -2.16 -4.94
CA GLY A 108 -5.15 -3.00 -5.83
C GLY A 108 -5.68 -2.95 -7.25
N SER A 109 -5.01 -3.68 -8.11
CA SER A 109 -5.48 -3.99 -9.46
C SER A 109 -5.67 -5.50 -9.59
N TYR A 110 -6.08 -5.98 -10.76
CA TYR A 110 -6.24 -7.42 -10.99
C TYR A 110 -4.95 -8.23 -10.77
N HIS A 111 -3.76 -7.61 -10.77
CA HIS A 111 -2.48 -8.28 -10.50
C HIS A 111 -2.39 -8.82 -9.06
N ASN A 112 -2.96 -8.11 -8.09
CA ASN A 112 -2.83 -8.45 -6.67
C ASN A 112 -4.14 -8.58 -5.90
N ILE A 113 -5.21 -7.87 -6.29
CA ILE A 113 -6.38 -7.66 -5.41
C ILE A 113 -7.07 -8.96 -5.01
N PHE A 114 -7.04 -9.99 -5.86
CA PHE A 114 -7.60 -11.31 -5.53
C PHE A 114 -6.79 -12.04 -4.44
N ARG A 115 -5.46 -11.90 -4.47
CA ARG A 115 -4.57 -12.50 -3.45
C ARG A 115 -4.72 -11.76 -2.13
N VAL A 116 -4.72 -10.43 -2.19
CA VAL A 116 -4.98 -9.56 -1.04
C VAL A 116 -6.34 -9.86 -0.41
N GLY A 117 -7.38 -10.02 -1.23
CA GLY A 117 -8.73 -10.37 -0.79
C GLY A 117 -8.81 -11.74 -0.10
N ALA A 118 -8.06 -12.73 -0.57
CA ALA A 118 -7.95 -14.03 0.10
C ALA A 118 -7.28 -13.91 1.47
N VAL A 119 -6.16 -13.18 1.57
CA VAL A 119 -5.44 -12.96 2.83
C VAL A 119 -6.30 -12.19 3.85
N LEU A 120 -7.07 -11.18 3.41
CA LEU A 120 -8.03 -10.47 4.27
C LEU A 120 -9.01 -11.43 4.96
N GLN A 121 -9.62 -12.33 4.18
CA GLN A 121 -10.59 -13.30 4.70
C GLN A 121 -9.93 -14.36 5.59
N ASP A 122 -8.73 -14.85 5.23
CA ASP A 122 -7.93 -15.74 6.07
C ASP A 122 -7.65 -15.14 7.45
N LEU A 123 -7.35 -13.84 7.49
CA LEU A 123 -7.12 -13.05 8.71
C LEU A 123 -8.42 -12.60 9.41
N LYS A 124 -9.57 -13.16 9.01
CA LYS A 124 -10.88 -12.98 9.64
C LYS A 124 -11.41 -11.55 9.57
N PHE A 125 -11.00 -10.78 8.56
CA PHE A 125 -11.75 -9.59 8.18
C PHE A 125 -13.08 -9.98 7.53
N TRP A 126 -14.10 -9.18 7.77
CA TRP A 126 -15.37 -9.29 7.08
C TRP A 126 -15.41 -8.27 5.94
N VAL A 127 -15.47 -8.76 4.69
CA VAL A 127 -15.53 -7.87 3.52
C VAL A 127 -16.92 -7.26 3.46
N LEU A 128 -17.00 -5.93 3.63
CA LEU A 128 -18.26 -5.20 3.55
C LEU A 128 -18.63 -4.88 2.10
N ASN A 129 -17.68 -4.34 1.34
CA ASN A 129 -17.87 -3.94 -0.05
C ASN A 129 -16.54 -4.03 -0.81
N ASP A 130 -16.64 -4.25 -2.11
CA ASP A 130 -15.60 -3.88 -3.08
C ASP A 130 -16.05 -2.59 -3.78
N VAL A 131 -15.15 -1.61 -3.89
CA VAL A 131 -15.43 -0.31 -4.48
C VAL A 131 -14.50 -0.06 -5.65
N ILE A 132 -15.10 0.17 -6.82
CA ILE A 132 -14.35 0.30 -8.08
C ILE A 132 -13.97 1.75 -8.34
N TRP A 133 -12.67 2.03 -8.38
CA TRP A 133 -12.16 3.29 -8.91
C TRP A 133 -12.15 3.27 -10.44
N ARG A 134 -13.21 3.82 -11.04
CA ARG A 134 -13.28 4.06 -12.49
C ARG A 134 -12.45 5.29 -12.89
N LYS A 135 -11.23 5.07 -13.36
CA LYS A 135 -10.35 6.13 -13.90
C LYS A 135 -10.94 6.70 -15.19
N SER A 136 -11.07 8.02 -15.29
CA SER A 136 -11.62 8.70 -16.48
C SER A 136 -10.62 8.85 -17.63
N ASN A 137 -9.32 8.78 -17.33
CA ASN A 137 -8.21 8.96 -18.26
C ASN A 137 -7.07 7.94 -18.03
N PRO A 138 -7.36 6.62 -17.98
CA PRO A 138 -6.31 5.63 -17.77
C PRO A 138 -5.32 5.62 -18.95
N MET A 139 -4.09 5.19 -18.69
CA MET A 139 -3.13 4.93 -19.77
C MET A 139 -3.73 3.93 -20.77
N PRO A 140 -3.79 4.25 -22.07
CA PRO A 140 -4.38 3.37 -23.07
C PRO A 140 -3.64 2.04 -23.21
N ASN A 141 -4.33 1.04 -23.75
CA ASN A 141 -3.73 -0.23 -24.14
C ASN A 141 -2.95 -0.09 -25.45
N PHE A 142 -1.67 0.30 -25.40
CA PHE A 142 -0.86 0.52 -26.60
C PHE A 142 -0.59 -0.73 -27.44
N ARG A 143 -0.55 -1.93 -26.82
CA ARG A 143 -0.29 -3.19 -27.53
C ARG A 143 -1.57 -3.89 -28.01
N GLY A 144 -2.75 -3.42 -27.62
CA GLY A 144 -4.03 -4.04 -27.98
C GLY A 144 -4.23 -5.45 -27.39
N THR A 145 -3.44 -5.87 -26.41
CA THR A 145 -3.43 -7.25 -25.88
C THR A 145 -4.42 -7.52 -24.75
N ARG A 146 -5.33 -6.58 -24.47
CA ARG A 146 -6.25 -6.60 -23.33
C ARG A 146 -7.60 -6.09 -23.80
N PHE A 147 -8.67 -6.70 -23.31
CA PHE A 147 -10.03 -6.22 -23.54
C PHE A 147 -10.24 -4.88 -22.81
N THR A 148 -10.90 -3.93 -23.49
CA THR A 148 -11.18 -2.56 -23.00
C THR A 148 -12.64 -2.22 -23.17
#